data_AF-A0A9D9IQV3-F1
#
_entry.id   AF-A0A9D9IQV3-F1
#
_cell.length_a   1.000
_cell.length_b   1.000
_cell.length_c   1.000
_cell.angle_alpha   90.00
_cell.angle_beta   90.00
_cell.angle_gamma   90.00
#
_symmetry.space_group_name_H-M   'P 1'
#
loop_
_entity.id
_entity.type
_entity.pdbx_description
1 polymer ?
#
loop_
_entity_poly.entity_id
_entity_poly.type
_entity_poly.pdbx_seq_one_letter_code
_entity_poly.pdbx_strand_id
1 'polypeptide(L)'
;MSAFSFLKNVFGFSEEKYNSEKEQNEHNAPYINPFKKEPEPQKEKTAETAVIEEKQTEVSIDKLLDESIMSKILDVLNSGLPDHIKKFIDLDAEKQYVRQSFGKAFEEYTEKVKKEIESATKSQWQADRINLEQQSISLGNQLSESKSKNEELRNRISQLDRQKASLKEQLEQAENKAATAEAEREQYQLECKSLMNKLKVSSINENALNTAKEENETLQKENNELKAELLRIKSLSLSEKENSTKETEERIAALQKELEQKNTEIANLSEKVANTESEEKHGKHQEIIAKLQDDIKIMTDEIYSLKEQRNEAKEAVESYQDELSCMQKECEVKDADINNLQSTISGLEEKLESLAKERADKKETDLIIEESNKKINELQSLNNQLIEDKKKIQHEIADKQRENESLKSRMADLSSYSEQLKANIENAKETQQLNEEKLRQEIKLLNDKIDKLNKKNQKSKDNTLLLFADSENSYDGKSTKDENKRNERRTVSAIDYSSDYSDWLMPTPPSEEIPINDEKETEEPAPASNGDKHNSPEQMRLF
;
A
#
# COMPACT_ATOMS: atom_id res chain seq x y z
N MET A 1 -43.46 -15.30 -33.20
CA MET A 1 -43.27 -14.65 -31.89
C MET A 1 -42.77 -15.59 -30.77
N SER A 2 -43.11 -16.89 -30.72
CA SER A 2 -42.86 -17.70 -29.49
C SER A 2 -41.47 -18.37 -29.33
N ALA A 3 -40.60 -18.39 -30.34
CA ALA A 3 -39.25 -18.96 -30.20
C ALA A 3 -38.25 -17.98 -29.55
N PHE A 4 -38.45 -16.68 -29.77
CA PHE A 4 -37.56 -15.62 -29.28
C PHE A 4 -37.69 -15.40 -27.77
N SER A 5 -38.87 -15.64 -27.20
CA SER A 5 -39.11 -15.59 -25.76
C SER A 5 -38.46 -16.76 -25.00
N PHE A 6 -38.43 -17.95 -25.61
CA PHE A 6 -37.74 -19.12 -25.03
C PHE A 6 -36.22 -18.89 -24.96
N LEU A 7 -35.62 -18.41 -26.06
CA LEU A 7 -34.20 -18.04 -26.11
C LEU A 7 -33.83 -16.95 -25.09
N LYS A 8 -34.67 -15.92 -24.92
CA LYS A 8 -34.47 -14.90 -23.88
C LYS A 8 -34.43 -15.49 -22.46
N ASN A 9 -35.37 -16.38 -22.11
CA ASN A 9 -35.41 -17.00 -20.79
C ASN A 9 -34.22 -17.93 -20.52
N VAL A 10 -33.75 -18.69 -21.53
CA VAL A 10 -32.58 -19.58 -21.38
C VAL A 10 -31.28 -18.81 -21.15
N PHE A 11 -31.15 -17.60 -21.72
CA PHE A 11 -30.01 -16.71 -21.48
C PHE A 11 -30.18 -15.73 -20.30
N GLY A 12 -31.18 -15.95 -19.43
CA GLY A 12 -31.38 -15.11 -18.22
C GLY A 12 -31.98 -13.73 -18.47
N PHE A 13 -32.43 -13.43 -19.70
CA PHE A 13 -33.14 -12.18 -20.05
C PHE A 13 -34.66 -12.32 -19.85
N SER A 14 -35.09 -12.83 -18.70
CA SER A 14 -36.50 -12.72 -18.30
C SER A 14 -36.85 -11.26 -18.08
N GLU A 15 -37.96 -10.81 -18.68
CA GLU A 15 -38.57 -9.50 -18.38
C GLU A 15 -39.22 -9.53 -16.98
N GLU A 16 -38.37 -9.61 -15.95
CA GLU A 16 -38.75 -9.14 -14.63
C GLU A 16 -39.09 -7.66 -14.75
N LYS A 17 -40.25 -7.29 -14.20
CA LYS A 17 -40.70 -5.92 -14.18
C LYS A 17 -39.68 -5.12 -13.40
N TYR A 18 -38.93 -4.25 -14.08
CA TYR A 18 -38.23 -3.16 -13.44
C TYR A 18 -39.27 -2.30 -12.70
N ASN A 19 -39.50 -2.62 -11.43
CA ASN A 19 -39.97 -1.64 -10.48
C ASN A 19 -38.94 -0.51 -10.54
N SER A 20 -39.38 0.65 -11.02
CA SER A 20 -38.57 1.85 -11.03
C SER A 20 -38.39 2.33 -9.59
N GLU A 21 -37.48 1.68 -8.86
CA GLU A 21 -36.90 2.28 -7.68
C GLU A 21 -36.24 3.58 -8.12
N LYS A 22 -36.69 4.68 -7.52
CA LYS A 22 -36.16 6.00 -7.80
C LYS A 22 -34.77 6.07 -7.17
N GLU A 23 -33.74 5.80 -7.95
CA GLU A 23 -32.38 6.18 -7.57
C GLU A 23 -32.36 7.69 -7.33
N GLN A 24 -32.21 8.07 -6.06
CA GLN A 24 -31.95 9.45 -5.68
C GLN A 24 -30.54 9.81 -6.13
N ASN A 25 -30.45 10.46 -7.29
CA ASN A 25 -29.22 11.07 -7.78
C ASN A 25 -28.87 12.33 -6.96
N GLU A 26 -28.53 12.15 -5.69
CA GLU A 26 -27.87 13.15 -4.85
C GLU A 26 -26.46 12.66 -4.50
N HIS A 27 -25.53 12.83 -5.45
CA HIS A 27 -24.11 13.18 -5.23
C HIS A 27 -23.35 13.19 -6.58
N ASN A 28 -23.78 14.05 -7.51
CA ASN A 28 -23.02 14.31 -8.73
C ASN A 28 -21.86 15.26 -8.42
N ALA A 29 -20.81 14.74 -7.78
CA ALA A 29 -19.54 15.46 -7.67
C ALA A 29 -18.90 15.54 -9.07
N PRO A 30 -18.48 16.73 -9.54
CA PRO A 30 -17.96 16.87 -10.90
C PRO A 30 -16.68 16.05 -11.07
N TYR A 31 -16.64 15.21 -12.10
CA TYR A 31 -15.46 14.45 -12.49
C TYR A 31 -14.32 15.39 -12.89
N ILE A 32 -13.29 15.50 -12.04
CA ILE A 32 -12.08 16.26 -12.34
C ILE A 32 -11.15 15.36 -13.17
N ASN A 33 -10.95 15.73 -14.44
CA ASN A 33 -10.06 15.01 -15.35
C ASN A 33 -8.58 15.33 -15.01
N PRO A 34 -7.76 14.34 -14.59
CA PRO A 34 -6.38 14.58 -14.15
C PRO A 34 -5.39 14.92 -15.30
N PHE A 35 -5.81 14.87 -16.57
CA PHE A 35 -4.92 15.06 -17.73
C PHE A 35 -5.26 16.28 -18.61
N LYS A 36 -6.20 17.13 -18.20
CA LYS A 36 -6.43 18.44 -18.85
C LYS A 36 -5.63 19.55 -18.17
N LYS A 37 -4.64 20.09 -18.89
CA LYS A 37 -4.05 21.41 -18.57
C LYS A 37 -4.99 22.49 -19.10
N GLU A 38 -5.88 22.99 -18.26
CA GLU A 38 -6.63 24.22 -18.53
C GLU A 38 -5.83 25.46 -18.05
N PRO A 39 -6.03 26.65 -18.65
CA PRO A 39 -5.09 27.76 -18.58
C PRO A 39 -5.06 28.45 -17.21
N GLU A 40 -3.92 29.10 -16.91
CA GLU A 40 -3.67 29.78 -15.63
C GLU A 40 -4.78 30.78 -15.27
N PRO A 41 -5.39 30.69 -14.06
CA PRO A 41 -6.12 31.82 -13.52
C PRO A 41 -5.15 32.96 -13.20
N GLN A 42 -5.52 34.17 -13.61
CA GLN A 42 -4.71 35.37 -13.37
C GLN A 42 -4.50 35.59 -11.86
N LYS A 43 -3.28 36.00 -11.50
CA LYS A 43 -2.87 36.27 -10.11
C LYS A 43 -3.65 37.45 -9.53
N GLU A 44 -4.77 37.19 -8.87
CA GLU A 44 -5.27 38.10 -7.83
C GLU A 44 -4.31 38.05 -6.64
N LYS A 45 -3.78 39.22 -6.28
CA LYS A 45 -2.84 39.38 -5.17
C LYS A 45 -3.60 39.40 -3.85
N THR A 46 -3.74 38.25 -3.19
CA THR A 46 -4.02 38.21 -1.75
C THR A 46 -2.71 38.28 -0.98
N ALA A 47 -2.69 39.12 0.06
CA ALA A 47 -1.45 39.63 0.64
C ALA A 47 -0.61 38.58 1.37
N GLU A 48 0.70 38.80 1.35
CA GLU A 48 1.66 38.16 2.24
C GLU A 48 1.25 38.37 3.71
N THR A 49 1.53 37.37 4.54
CA THR A 49 1.49 37.47 6.00
C THR A 49 2.55 38.45 6.48
N ALA A 50 2.26 39.75 6.35
CA ALA A 50 3.10 40.81 6.88
C ALA A 50 3.16 40.65 8.40
N VAL A 51 4.36 40.44 8.92
CA VAL A 51 4.66 40.62 10.34
C VAL A 51 4.26 42.04 10.71
N ILE A 52 3.20 42.17 11.51
CA ILE A 52 2.82 43.45 12.10
C ILE A 52 3.84 43.72 13.21
N GLU A 53 4.98 44.31 12.82
CA GLU A 53 5.75 45.12 13.75
C GLU A 53 4.84 46.27 14.19
N GLU A 54 4.47 46.31 15.47
CA GLU A 54 3.74 47.42 16.09
C GLU A 54 4.63 48.67 16.18
N LYS A 55 4.88 49.29 15.03
CA LYS A 55 5.53 50.59 14.96
C LYS A 55 4.47 51.65 15.21
N GLN A 56 4.31 52.00 16.48
CA GLN A 56 3.37 53.01 16.96
C GLN A 56 3.53 54.34 16.20
N THR A 57 2.63 54.58 15.24
CA THR A 57 2.35 55.93 14.72
C THR A 57 1.08 56.50 15.38
N GLU A 58 0.99 56.40 16.71
CA GLU A 58 0.00 57.12 17.53
C GLU A 58 0.36 58.62 17.66
N VAL A 59 0.71 59.28 16.55
CA VAL A 59 0.98 60.72 16.53
C VAL A 59 0.43 61.32 15.24
N SER A 60 -0.78 61.91 15.31
CA SER A 60 -1.15 63.21 14.71
C SER A 60 -2.67 63.39 14.52
N ILE A 61 -3.46 62.31 14.46
CA ILE A 61 -4.91 62.40 14.15
C ILE A 61 -5.64 63.28 15.19
N ASP A 62 -5.45 63.02 16.48
CA ASP A 62 -6.11 63.77 17.56
C ASP A 62 -5.80 65.27 17.51
N LYS A 63 -4.55 65.65 17.18
CA LYS A 63 -4.13 67.05 17.07
C LYS A 63 -4.75 67.75 15.86
N LEU A 64 -4.83 67.08 14.71
CA LEU A 64 -5.51 67.63 13.52
C LEU A 64 -7.02 67.73 13.70
N LEU A 65 -7.64 66.76 14.39
CA LEU A 65 -9.08 66.78 14.65
C LEU A 65 -9.44 67.99 15.54
N ASP A 66 -8.72 68.15 16.64
CA ASP A 66 -8.89 69.27 17.57
C ASP A 66 -8.66 70.62 16.87
N GLU A 67 -7.59 70.78 16.10
CA GLU A 67 -7.30 72.05 15.41
C GLU A 67 -8.33 72.38 14.29
N SER A 68 -8.84 71.37 13.57
CA SER A 68 -9.91 71.56 12.58
C SER A 68 -11.29 71.82 13.19
N ILE A 69 -11.55 71.36 14.41
CA ILE A 69 -12.82 71.60 15.12
C ILE A 69 -12.78 72.99 15.76
N MET A 70 -11.66 73.36 16.36
CA MET A 70 -11.48 74.65 17.03
C MET A 70 -11.50 75.82 16.05
N SER A 71 -10.92 75.67 14.86
CA SER A 71 -11.05 76.67 13.77
C SER A 71 -12.52 76.90 13.37
N LYS A 72 -13.30 75.82 13.18
CA LYS A 72 -14.75 75.95 12.85
C LYS A 72 -15.58 76.55 13.98
N ILE A 73 -15.26 76.26 15.25
CA ILE A 73 -15.91 76.90 16.40
C ILE A 73 -15.67 78.41 16.38
N LEU A 74 -14.44 78.84 16.09
CA LEU A 74 -14.07 80.25 15.99
C LEU A 74 -14.70 80.93 14.77
N ASP A 75 -14.80 80.24 13.63
CA ASP A 75 -15.52 80.75 12.45
C ASP A 75 -17.01 81.00 12.78
N VAL A 76 -17.66 80.08 13.50
CA VAL A 76 -19.06 80.21 13.92
C VAL A 76 -19.22 81.35 14.94
N LEU A 77 -18.37 81.42 15.97
CA LEU A 77 -18.40 82.49 16.97
C LEU A 77 -18.18 83.87 16.33
N ASN A 78 -17.18 84.00 15.46
CA ASN A 78 -16.88 85.24 14.77
C ASN A 78 -17.93 85.59 13.71
N SER A 79 -18.61 84.63 13.08
CA SER A 79 -19.67 84.92 12.10
C SER A 79 -20.81 85.78 12.66
N GLY A 80 -21.09 85.65 13.97
CA GLY A 80 -22.10 86.44 14.68
C GLY A 80 -21.68 87.88 15.05
N LEU A 81 -20.42 88.26 14.83
CA LEU A 81 -19.88 89.57 15.23
C LEU A 81 -19.84 90.58 14.06
N PRO A 82 -20.16 91.88 14.29
CA PRO A 82 -20.00 92.92 13.27
C PRO A 82 -18.55 93.08 12.77
N ASP A 83 -18.38 93.35 11.48
CA ASP A 83 -17.06 93.35 10.81
C ASP A 83 -16.06 94.40 11.32
N HIS A 84 -16.54 95.43 12.03
CA HIS A 84 -15.67 96.40 12.68
C HIS A 84 -15.11 95.90 14.01
N ILE A 85 -15.77 94.96 14.69
CA ILE A 85 -15.29 94.34 15.94
C ILE A 85 -14.30 93.20 15.61
N LYS A 86 -14.60 92.38 14.59
CA LYS A 86 -13.73 91.30 14.10
C LYS A 86 -12.27 91.73 13.89
N LYS A 87 -12.03 92.97 13.45
CA LYS A 87 -10.69 93.52 13.15
C LYS A 87 -9.84 93.87 14.38
N PHE A 88 -10.43 93.87 15.58
CA PHE A 88 -9.74 94.23 16.83
C PHE A 88 -9.71 93.09 17.86
N ILE A 89 -10.17 91.89 17.49
CA ILE A 89 -10.05 90.69 18.32
C ILE A 89 -8.72 90.02 18.01
N ASP A 90 -7.96 89.68 19.06
CA ASP A 90 -6.78 88.82 18.95
C ASP A 90 -7.26 87.37 18.81
N LEU A 91 -7.14 86.82 17.60
CA LEU A 91 -7.58 85.46 17.28
C LEU A 91 -6.81 84.39 18.08
N ASP A 92 -5.56 84.67 18.52
CA ASP A 92 -4.77 83.69 19.24
C ASP A 92 -5.12 83.68 20.74
N ALA A 93 -5.46 84.84 21.31
CA ALA A 93 -6.06 84.93 22.64
C ALA A 93 -7.45 84.27 22.68
N GLU A 94 -8.28 84.46 21.65
CA GLU A 94 -9.60 83.81 21.54
C GLU A 94 -9.46 82.28 21.43
N LYS A 95 -8.57 81.79 20.54
CA LYS A 95 -8.21 80.36 20.46
C LYS A 95 -7.82 79.80 21.83
N GLN A 96 -6.97 80.50 22.57
CA GLN A 96 -6.48 80.04 23.87
C GLN A 96 -7.60 79.99 24.92
N TYR A 97 -8.53 80.95 24.91
CA TYR A 97 -9.68 80.96 25.80
C TYR A 97 -10.65 79.80 25.50
N VAL A 98 -11.01 79.60 24.23
CA VAL A 98 -11.87 78.48 23.79
C VAL A 98 -11.21 77.13 24.09
N ARG A 99 -9.87 77.01 23.93
CA ARG A 99 -9.10 75.82 24.37
C ARG A 99 -9.21 75.57 25.86
N GLN A 100 -9.18 76.60 26.70
CA GLN A 100 -9.30 76.43 28.15
C GLN A 100 -10.73 76.09 28.62
N SER A 101 -11.76 76.64 27.97
CA SER A 101 -13.17 76.44 28.38
C SER A 101 -13.82 75.19 27.76
N PHE A 102 -13.62 74.96 26.47
CA PHE A 102 -14.23 73.83 25.73
C PHE A 102 -13.28 72.66 25.53
N GLY A 103 -11.97 72.91 25.43
CA GLY A 103 -10.97 71.86 25.19
C GLY A 103 -11.06 70.71 26.21
N LYS A 104 -11.12 71.01 27.51
CA LYS A 104 -11.27 69.97 28.55
C LYS A 104 -12.52 69.09 28.39
N ALA A 105 -13.67 69.69 28.09
CA ALA A 105 -14.92 68.95 27.89
C ALA A 105 -14.89 68.12 26.60
N PHE A 106 -14.23 68.62 25.56
CA PHE A 106 -14.03 67.94 24.29
C PHE A 106 -13.00 66.79 24.40
N GLU A 107 -11.91 66.99 25.14
CA GLU A 107 -10.92 65.98 25.51
C GLU A 107 -11.58 64.85 26.30
N GLU A 108 -12.36 65.16 27.34
CA GLU A 108 -13.10 64.16 28.12
C GLU A 108 -14.12 63.37 27.26
N TYR A 109 -14.82 64.04 26.34
CA TYR A 109 -15.76 63.36 25.44
C TYR A 109 -15.02 62.45 24.45
N THR A 110 -13.93 62.95 23.87
CA THR A 110 -13.08 62.18 22.94
C THR A 110 -12.45 60.97 23.63
N GLU A 111 -12.01 61.11 24.88
CA GLU A 111 -11.47 60.00 25.68
C GLU A 111 -12.55 58.97 26.03
N LYS A 112 -13.79 59.40 26.32
CA LYS A 112 -14.94 58.51 26.52
C LYS A 112 -15.27 57.73 25.24
N VAL A 113 -15.34 58.40 24.09
CA VAL A 113 -15.56 57.76 22.78
C VAL A 113 -14.43 56.79 22.43
N LYS A 114 -13.15 57.15 22.67
CA LYS A 114 -12.01 56.24 22.48
C LYS A 114 -12.15 54.98 23.36
N LYS A 115 -12.45 55.13 24.65
CA LYS A 115 -12.66 54.01 25.59
C LYS A 115 -13.85 53.13 25.17
N GLU A 116 -14.94 53.73 24.68
CA GLU A 116 -16.10 53.00 24.18
C GLU A 116 -15.75 52.17 22.93
N ILE A 117 -15.08 52.77 21.93
CA ILE A 117 -14.59 52.08 20.73
C ILE A 117 -13.61 50.96 21.09
N GLU A 118 -12.65 51.21 21.99
CA GLU A 118 -11.73 50.19 22.50
C GLU A 118 -12.47 49.04 23.20
N SER A 119 -13.51 49.33 23.98
CA SER A 119 -14.29 48.29 24.67
C SER A 119 -15.13 47.46 23.70
N ALA A 120 -15.75 48.11 22.71
CA ALA A 120 -16.57 47.48 21.69
C ALA A 120 -15.72 46.60 20.77
N THR A 121 -14.56 47.09 20.30
CA THR A 121 -13.60 46.30 19.54
C THR A 121 -13.07 45.12 20.36
N LYS A 122 -12.60 45.33 21.60
CA LYS A 122 -12.15 44.23 22.47
C LYS A 122 -13.26 43.17 22.67
N SER A 123 -14.52 43.58 22.79
CA SER A 123 -15.67 42.67 22.91
C SER A 123 -15.95 41.89 21.62
N GLN A 124 -15.94 42.54 20.45
CA GLN A 124 -16.09 41.89 19.15
C GLN A 124 -14.98 40.86 18.91
N TRP A 125 -13.71 41.25 19.12
CA TRP A 125 -12.56 40.35 18.99
C TRP A 125 -12.64 39.13 19.92
N GLN A 126 -13.16 39.30 21.14
CA GLN A 126 -13.40 38.17 22.04
C GLN A 126 -14.52 37.25 21.55
N ALA A 127 -15.63 37.81 21.05
CA ALA A 127 -16.74 37.05 20.49
C ALA A 127 -16.32 36.27 19.22
N ASP A 128 -15.59 36.91 18.31
CA ASP A 128 -15.06 36.29 17.10
C ASP A 128 -14.07 35.17 17.43
N ARG A 129 -13.18 35.38 18.41
CA ARG A 129 -12.26 34.32 18.88
C ARG A 129 -13.02 33.12 19.43
N ILE A 130 -14.06 33.33 20.25
CA ILE A 130 -14.89 32.25 20.80
C ILE A 130 -15.65 31.53 19.68
N ASN A 131 -16.17 32.25 18.68
CA ASN A 131 -16.86 31.68 17.53
C ASN A 131 -15.91 30.80 16.69
N LEU A 132 -14.71 31.30 16.38
CA LEU A 132 -13.68 30.55 15.66
C LEU A 132 -13.22 29.30 16.44
N GLU A 133 -13.07 29.39 17.77
CA GLU A 133 -12.75 28.26 18.63
C GLU A 133 -13.88 27.20 18.61
N GLN A 134 -15.15 27.62 18.71
CA GLN A 134 -16.31 26.74 18.59
C GLN A 134 -16.40 26.08 17.21
N GLN A 135 -16.13 26.81 16.13
CA GLN A 135 -16.07 26.26 14.77
C GLN A 135 -14.93 25.24 14.64
N SER A 136 -13.75 25.54 15.17
CA SER A 136 -12.61 24.62 15.17
C SER A 136 -12.91 23.32 15.94
N ILE A 137 -13.59 23.40 17.09
CA ILE A 137 -14.04 22.22 17.86
C ILE A 137 -15.10 21.44 17.08
N SER A 138 -16.07 22.13 16.47
CA SER A 138 -17.13 21.49 15.66
C SER A 138 -16.56 20.74 14.46
N LEU A 139 -15.65 21.37 13.69
CA LEU A 139 -14.94 20.74 12.58
C LEU A 139 -14.05 19.58 13.05
N GLY A 140 -13.40 19.71 14.21
CA GLY A 140 -12.64 18.62 14.83
C GLY A 140 -13.50 17.40 15.16
N ASN A 141 -14.71 17.63 15.69
CA ASN A 141 -15.68 16.57 15.99
C ASN A 141 -16.25 15.93 14.70
N GLN A 142 -16.57 16.72 13.68
CA GLN A 142 -16.99 16.18 12.37
C GLN A 142 -15.89 15.35 11.72
N LEU A 143 -14.62 15.76 11.85
CA LEU A 143 -13.48 15.02 11.33
C LEU A 143 -13.25 13.71 12.10
N SER A 144 -13.40 13.69 13.43
CA SER A 144 -13.28 12.45 14.21
C SER A 144 -14.44 11.48 13.95
N GLU A 145 -15.67 11.98 13.83
CA GLU A 145 -16.84 11.18 13.44
C GLU A 145 -16.69 10.61 12.02
N SER A 146 -16.21 11.41 11.06
CA SER A 146 -15.94 10.96 9.69
C SER A 146 -14.82 9.90 9.63
N LYS A 147 -13.77 10.04 10.45
CA LYS A 147 -12.72 9.01 10.60
C LYS A 147 -13.28 7.71 11.16
N SER A 148 -14.07 7.78 12.24
CA SER A 148 -14.72 6.62 12.86
C SER A 148 -15.64 5.88 11.87
N LYS A 149 -16.49 6.60 11.12
CA LYS A 149 -17.32 6.01 10.05
C LYS A 149 -16.49 5.36 8.94
N ASN A 150 -15.36 5.96 8.55
CA ASN A 150 -14.44 5.36 7.58
C ASN A 150 -13.78 4.07 8.11
N GLU A 151 -13.44 4.00 9.39
CA GLU A 151 -12.92 2.78 10.03
C GLU A 151 -13.98 1.68 10.10
N GLU A 152 -15.24 2.03 10.45
CA GLU A 152 -16.38 1.10 10.40
C GLU A 152 -16.61 0.55 8.99
N LEU A 153 -16.58 1.40 7.97
CA LEU A 153 -16.70 0.98 6.57
C LEU A 153 -15.56 0.06 6.13
N ARG A 154 -14.31 0.37 6.50
CA ARG A 154 -13.15 -0.51 6.23
C ARG A 154 -13.30 -1.86 6.92
N ASN A 155 -13.75 -1.88 8.17
CA ASN A 155 -14.03 -3.12 8.90
C ASN A 155 -15.16 -3.92 8.23
N ARG A 156 -16.22 -3.25 7.76
CA ARG A 156 -17.32 -3.89 7.04
C ARG A 156 -16.88 -4.48 5.70
N ILE A 157 -16.04 -3.78 4.94
CA ILE A 157 -15.42 -4.29 3.71
C ILE A 157 -14.59 -5.54 4.02
N SER A 158 -13.70 -5.49 5.02
CA SER A 158 -12.89 -6.66 5.40
C SER A 158 -13.73 -7.87 5.84
N GLN A 159 -14.87 -7.65 6.51
CA GLN A 159 -15.82 -8.71 6.81
C GLN A 159 -16.50 -9.28 5.56
N LEU A 160 -16.91 -8.43 4.61
CA LEU A 160 -17.52 -8.84 3.34
C LEU A 160 -16.52 -9.62 2.47
N ASP A 161 -15.26 -9.22 2.43
CA ASP A 161 -14.21 -9.94 1.70
C ASP A 161 -13.96 -11.34 2.30
N ARG A 162 -13.95 -11.47 3.63
CA ARG A 162 -13.88 -12.78 4.31
C ARG A 162 -15.10 -13.66 4.00
N GLN A 163 -16.31 -13.06 4.00
CA GLN A 163 -17.53 -13.78 3.63
C GLN A 163 -17.49 -14.22 2.16
N LYS A 164 -17.05 -13.35 1.24
CA LYS A 164 -16.89 -13.65 -0.19
C LYS A 164 -15.85 -14.76 -0.42
N ALA A 165 -14.72 -14.74 0.30
CA ALA A 165 -13.71 -15.79 0.23
C ALA A 165 -14.26 -17.14 0.70
N SER A 166 -14.96 -17.18 1.84
CA SER A 166 -15.59 -18.41 2.36
C SER A 166 -16.70 -18.95 1.45
N LEU A 167 -17.53 -18.07 0.87
CA LEU A 167 -18.56 -18.47 -0.10
C LEU A 167 -17.93 -18.97 -1.41
N LYS A 168 -16.82 -18.39 -1.86
CA LYS A 168 -16.06 -18.89 -3.01
C LYS A 168 -15.49 -20.28 -2.73
N GLU A 169 -14.92 -20.51 -1.55
CA GLU A 169 -14.42 -21.83 -1.14
C GLU A 169 -15.56 -22.86 -1.08
N GLN A 170 -16.73 -22.49 -0.54
CA GLN A 170 -17.92 -23.36 -0.54
C GLN A 170 -18.43 -23.66 -1.96
N LEU A 171 -18.39 -22.67 -2.87
CA LEU A 171 -18.73 -22.86 -4.27
C LEU A 171 -17.76 -23.83 -4.95
N GLU A 172 -16.45 -23.62 -4.79
CA GLU A 172 -15.40 -24.49 -5.33
C GLU A 172 -15.51 -25.92 -4.77
N GLN A 173 -15.82 -26.09 -3.48
CA GLN A 173 -16.12 -27.40 -2.88
C GLN A 173 -17.40 -28.03 -3.45
N ALA A 174 -18.42 -27.25 -3.81
CA ALA A 174 -19.65 -27.73 -4.41
C ALA A 174 -19.47 -28.11 -5.89
N GLU A 175 -18.72 -27.31 -6.64
CA GLU A 175 -18.31 -27.57 -8.04
C GLU A 175 -17.49 -28.86 -8.12
N ASN A 176 -16.49 -29.03 -7.24
CA ASN A 176 -15.71 -30.26 -7.16
C ASN A 176 -16.58 -31.48 -6.82
N LYS A 177 -17.53 -31.36 -5.88
CA LYS A 177 -18.48 -32.44 -5.56
C LYS A 177 -19.43 -32.76 -6.72
N ALA A 178 -19.84 -31.75 -7.48
CA ALA A 178 -20.66 -31.94 -8.68
C ALA A 178 -19.86 -32.67 -9.77
N ALA A 179 -18.62 -32.27 -10.01
CA ALA A 179 -17.72 -32.94 -10.96
C ALA A 179 -17.45 -34.40 -10.58
N THR A 180 -17.21 -34.71 -9.30
CA THR A 180 -17.06 -36.12 -8.86
C THR A 180 -18.36 -36.90 -9.01
N ALA A 181 -19.51 -36.32 -8.69
CA ALA A 181 -20.80 -36.99 -8.83
C ALA A 181 -21.19 -37.20 -10.31
N GLU A 182 -20.80 -36.30 -11.21
CA GLU A 182 -20.98 -36.46 -12.66
C GLU A 182 -20.09 -37.58 -13.20
N ALA A 183 -18.82 -37.64 -12.80
CA ALA A 183 -17.91 -38.72 -13.16
C ALA A 183 -18.40 -40.10 -12.63
N GLU A 184 -18.88 -40.18 -11.39
CA GLU A 184 -19.52 -41.38 -10.83
C GLU A 184 -20.76 -41.78 -11.64
N ARG A 185 -21.61 -40.81 -12.03
CA ARG A 185 -22.79 -41.06 -12.86
C ARG A 185 -22.42 -41.59 -14.24
N GLU A 186 -21.37 -41.05 -14.88
CA GLU A 186 -20.87 -41.55 -16.17
C GLU A 186 -20.30 -42.96 -16.04
N GLN A 187 -19.54 -43.25 -14.99
CA GLN A 187 -19.07 -44.59 -14.67
C GLN A 187 -20.25 -45.57 -14.53
N TYR A 188 -21.28 -45.24 -13.74
CA TYR A 188 -22.46 -46.09 -13.59
C TYR A 188 -23.20 -46.30 -14.92
N GLN A 189 -23.26 -45.29 -15.80
CA GLN A 189 -23.85 -45.47 -17.14
C GLN A 189 -23.03 -46.43 -18.02
N LEU A 190 -21.70 -46.39 -17.95
CA LEU A 190 -20.83 -47.33 -18.64
C LEU A 190 -20.95 -48.75 -18.07
N GLU A 191 -21.03 -48.89 -16.75
CA GLU A 191 -21.29 -50.17 -16.08
C GLU A 191 -22.65 -50.75 -16.48
N CYS A 192 -23.73 -49.95 -16.49
CA CYS A 192 -25.04 -50.38 -16.97
C CYS A 192 -25.01 -50.81 -18.45
N LYS A 193 -24.33 -50.07 -19.34
CA LYS A 193 -24.15 -50.45 -20.76
C LYS A 193 -23.37 -51.77 -20.88
N SER A 194 -22.31 -51.94 -20.11
CA SER A 194 -21.49 -53.17 -20.07
C SER A 194 -22.29 -54.38 -19.58
N LEU A 195 -23.05 -54.23 -18.49
CA LEU A 195 -23.94 -55.26 -17.96
C LEU A 195 -25.06 -55.60 -18.95
N MET A 196 -25.65 -54.61 -19.61
CA MET A 196 -26.66 -54.83 -20.65
C MET A 196 -26.08 -55.64 -21.83
N ASN A 197 -24.86 -55.36 -22.25
CA ASN A 197 -24.18 -56.12 -23.31
C ASN A 197 -23.86 -57.55 -22.84
N LYS A 198 -23.37 -57.74 -21.61
CA LYS A 198 -23.17 -59.08 -21.02
C LYS A 198 -24.47 -59.89 -20.95
N LEU A 199 -25.58 -59.26 -20.56
CA LEU A 199 -26.90 -59.90 -20.55
C LEU A 199 -27.38 -60.28 -21.96
N LYS A 200 -27.19 -59.40 -22.96
CA LYS A 200 -27.50 -59.72 -24.37
C LYS A 200 -26.67 -60.88 -24.91
N VAL A 201 -25.37 -60.93 -24.61
CA VAL A 201 -24.51 -62.06 -25.00
C VAL A 201 -24.94 -63.34 -24.26
N SER A 202 -25.28 -63.24 -22.98
CA SER A 202 -25.79 -64.38 -22.21
C SER A 202 -27.12 -64.91 -22.76
N SER A 203 -28.05 -64.05 -23.18
CA SER A 203 -29.32 -64.49 -23.75
C SER A 203 -29.18 -65.04 -25.18
N ILE A 204 -28.24 -64.53 -25.98
CA ILE A 204 -27.87 -65.15 -27.27
C ILE A 204 -27.28 -66.55 -27.03
N ASN A 205 -26.37 -66.70 -26.06
CA ASN A 205 -25.79 -67.99 -25.70
C ASN A 205 -26.84 -68.96 -25.11
N GLU A 206 -27.81 -68.46 -24.34
CA GLU A 206 -28.92 -69.28 -23.82
C GLU A 206 -29.86 -69.74 -24.94
N ASN A 207 -30.16 -68.86 -25.90
CA ASN A 207 -30.91 -69.22 -27.11
C ASN A 207 -30.16 -70.28 -27.93
N ALA A 208 -28.87 -70.09 -28.20
CA ALA A 208 -28.03 -71.05 -28.93
C ALA A 208 -27.88 -72.39 -28.18
N LEU A 209 -27.82 -72.36 -26.85
CA LEU A 209 -27.84 -73.56 -26.02
C LEU A 209 -29.19 -74.27 -26.08
N ASN A 210 -30.30 -73.55 -26.18
CA ASN A 210 -31.63 -74.12 -26.30
C ASN A 210 -31.87 -74.70 -27.69
N THR A 211 -31.45 -74.04 -28.79
CA THR A 211 -31.50 -74.64 -30.14
C THR A 211 -30.62 -75.89 -30.21
N ALA A 212 -29.41 -75.86 -29.65
CA ALA A 212 -28.54 -77.04 -29.59
C ALA A 212 -29.13 -78.20 -28.74
N LYS A 213 -29.93 -77.89 -27.70
CA LYS A 213 -30.69 -78.92 -26.95
C LYS A 213 -31.84 -79.48 -27.79
N GLU A 214 -32.59 -78.63 -28.47
CA GLU A 214 -33.70 -79.04 -29.36
C GLU A 214 -33.18 -79.93 -30.50
N GLU A 215 -32.08 -79.56 -31.14
CA GLU A 215 -31.38 -80.36 -32.15
C GLU A 215 -30.93 -81.71 -31.59
N ASN A 216 -30.34 -81.73 -30.39
CA ASN A 216 -29.91 -82.96 -29.72
C ASN A 216 -31.12 -83.85 -29.34
N GLU A 217 -32.24 -83.27 -28.93
CA GLU A 217 -33.50 -84.00 -28.73
C GLU A 217 -34.05 -84.58 -30.04
N THR A 218 -34.01 -83.84 -31.16
CA THR A 218 -34.43 -84.37 -32.47
C THR A 218 -33.52 -85.49 -32.93
N LEU A 219 -32.20 -85.33 -32.82
CA LEU A 219 -31.21 -86.36 -33.15
C LEU A 219 -31.35 -87.59 -32.24
N GLN A 220 -31.77 -87.44 -30.98
CA GLN A 220 -32.09 -88.56 -30.10
C GLN A 220 -33.38 -89.27 -30.49
N LYS A 221 -34.42 -88.53 -30.90
CA LYS A 221 -35.67 -89.11 -31.44
C LYS A 221 -35.38 -89.91 -32.70
N GLU A 222 -34.68 -89.32 -33.68
CA GLU A 222 -34.22 -89.98 -34.91
C GLU A 222 -33.34 -91.20 -34.62
N ASN A 223 -32.38 -91.10 -33.70
CA ASN A 223 -31.57 -92.26 -33.30
C ASN A 223 -32.40 -93.40 -32.69
N ASN A 224 -33.45 -93.08 -31.93
CA ASN A 224 -34.33 -94.07 -31.33
C ASN A 224 -35.27 -94.71 -32.37
N GLU A 225 -35.76 -93.93 -33.33
CA GLU A 225 -36.53 -94.41 -34.49
C GLU A 225 -35.68 -95.28 -35.41
N LEU A 226 -34.45 -94.87 -35.74
CA LEU A 226 -33.50 -95.67 -36.51
C LEU A 226 -33.11 -96.97 -35.78
N LYS A 227 -32.94 -96.94 -34.45
CA LYS A 227 -32.74 -98.17 -33.65
C LYS A 227 -33.97 -99.08 -33.68
N ALA A 228 -35.18 -98.52 -33.62
CA ALA A 228 -36.42 -99.29 -33.71
C ALA A 228 -36.59 -99.93 -35.10
N GLU A 229 -36.31 -99.20 -36.18
CA GLU A 229 -36.37 -99.76 -37.54
C GLU A 229 -35.23 -100.76 -37.79
N LEU A 230 -34.02 -100.56 -37.26
CA LEU A 230 -32.95 -101.57 -37.28
C LEU A 230 -33.36 -102.85 -36.53
N LEU A 231 -34.03 -102.74 -35.39
CA LEU A 231 -34.59 -103.91 -34.69
C LEU A 231 -35.70 -104.59 -35.51
N ARG A 232 -36.53 -103.82 -36.23
CA ARG A 232 -37.60 -104.32 -37.11
C ARG A 232 -37.04 -105.02 -38.35
N ILE A 233 -36.04 -104.44 -39.02
CA ILE A 233 -35.31 -105.06 -40.13
C ILE A 233 -34.59 -106.31 -39.66
N LYS A 234 -33.98 -106.29 -38.46
CA LYS A 234 -33.30 -107.47 -37.89
C LYS A 234 -34.27 -108.60 -37.56
N SER A 235 -35.47 -108.31 -37.04
CA SER A 235 -36.49 -109.34 -36.77
C SER A 235 -37.13 -109.87 -38.05
N LEU A 236 -37.38 -109.02 -39.05
CA LEU A 236 -37.82 -109.45 -40.38
C LEU A 236 -36.77 -110.32 -41.06
N SER A 237 -35.50 -109.91 -41.07
CA SER A 237 -34.39 -110.71 -41.65
C SER A 237 -34.15 -112.03 -40.91
N LEU A 238 -34.38 -112.08 -39.60
CA LEU A 238 -34.39 -113.35 -38.84
C LEU A 238 -35.55 -114.25 -39.28
N SER A 239 -36.76 -113.71 -39.42
CA SER A 239 -37.93 -114.46 -39.87
C SER A 239 -37.80 -114.95 -41.33
N GLU A 240 -37.27 -114.12 -42.22
CA GLU A 240 -36.92 -114.51 -43.60
C GLU A 240 -35.88 -115.63 -43.62
N LYS A 241 -34.84 -115.55 -42.77
CA LYS A 241 -33.88 -116.64 -42.62
C LYS A 241 -34.52 -117.91 -42.10
N GLU A 242 -35.33 -117.85 -41.05
CA GLU A 242 -36.06 -119.01 -40.51
C GLU A 242 -37.00 -119.66 -41.53
N ASN A 243 -37.66 -118.86 -42.36
CA ASN A 243 -38.52 -119.36 -43.43
C ASN A 243 -37.69 -119.97 -44.57
N SER A 244 -36.58 -119.32 -44.96
CA SER A 244 -35.66 -119.89 -45.95
C SER A 244 -35.01 -121.19 -45.48
N THR A 245 -34.69 -121.33 -44.19
CA THR A 245 -34.16 -122.59 -43.64
C THR A 245 -35.19 -123.70 -43.72
N LYS A 246 -36.46 -123.43 -43.40
CA LYS A 246 -37.55 -124.40 -43.56
C LYS A 246 -37.77 -124.80 -45.02
N GLU A 247 -37.77 -123.84 -45.95
CA GLU A 247 -37.82 -124.14 -47.38
C GLU A 247 -36.62 -124.97 -47.86
N THR A 248 -35.42 -124.75 -47.31
CA THR A 248 -34.25 -125.58 -47.63
C THR A 248 -34.33 -126.97 -47.00
N GLU A 249 -34.87 -127.13 -45.79
CA GLU A 249 -35.10 -128.44 -45.15
C GLU A 249 -36.12 -129.26 -45.94
N GLU A 250 -37.23 -128.66 -46.37
CA GLU A 250 -38.22 -129.29 -47.25
C GLU A 250 -37.63 -129.65 -48.62
N ARG A 251 -36.81 -128.77 -49.22
CA ARG A 251 -36.07 -129.08 -50.45
C ARG A 251 -35.02 -130.18 -50.27
N ILE A 252 -34.33 -130.26 -49.13
CA ILE A 252 -33.37 -131.34 -48.84
C ILE A 252 -34.10 -132.69 -48.73
N ALA A 253 -35.26 -132.74 -48.08
CA ALA A 253 -36.09 -133.95 -48.01
C ALA A 253 -36.59 -134.40 -49.40
N ALA A 254 -36.91 -133.46 -50.29
CA ALA A 254 -37.25 -133.76 -51.68
C ALA A 254 -36.02 -134.25 -52.49
N LEU A 255 -34.89 -133.55 -52.39
CA LEU A 255 -33.65 -133.87 -53.12
C LEU A 255 -33.04 -135.20 -52.70
N GLN A 256 -33.17 -135.62 -51.44
CA GLN A 256 -32.75 -136.96 -50.99
C GLN A 256 -33.47 -138.09 -51.75
N LYS A 257 -34.75 -137.88 -52.06
CA LYS A 257 -35.59 -138.82 -52.83
C LYS A 257 -35.27 -138.82 -54.33
N GLU A 258 -34.72 -137.71 -54.82
CA GLU A 258 -34.25 -137.55 -56.20
C GLU A 258 -32.81 -138.09 -56.39
N LEU A 259 -31.99 -138.06 -55.33
CA LEU A 259 -30.61 -138.55 -55.31
C LEU A 259 -30.49 -140.06 -55.58
N GLU A 260 -31.40 -140.87 -55.03
CA GLU A 260 -31.48 -142.31 -55.33
C GLU A 260 -31.77 -142.59 -56.82
N GLN A 261 -32.46 -141.68 -57.50
CA GLN A 261 -32.80 -141.80 -58.92
C GLN A 261 -31.73 -141.22 -59.85
N LYS A 262 -30.94 -140.24 -59.38
CA LYS A 262 -29.84 -139.62 -60.16
C LYS A 262 -28.51 -140.36 -60.06
N ASN A 263 -28.31 -141.21 -59.05
CA ASN A 263 -27.10 -142.04 -58.91
C ASN A 263 -26.88 -143.06 -60.05
N THR A 264 -27.88 -143.35 -60.88
CA THR A 264 -27.74 -144.17 -62.11
C THR A 264 -27.36 -143.34 -63.35
N GLU A 265 -27.50 -142.01 -63.30
CA GLU A 265 -27.31 -141.09 -64.42
C GLU A 265 -25.96 -140.34 -64.35
N ILE A 266 -25.38 -140.25 -63.15
CA ILE A 266 -24.08 -139.59 -62.85
C ILE A 266 -22.87 -140.33 -63.47
N ALA A 267 -23.03 -141.57 -63.95
CA ALA A 267 -21.95 -142.34 -64.56
C ALA A 267 -21.46 -141.84 -65.94
N ASN A 268 -22.23 -140.98 -66.63
CA ASN A 268 -22.01 -140.68 -68.06
C ASN A 268 -21.69 -139.21 -68.42
N LEU A 269 -21.67 -138.27 -67.47
CA LEU A 269 -21.59 -136.83 -67.78
C LEU A 269 -20.65 -136.00 -66.87
N SER A 270 -19.52 -136.56 -66.44
CA SER A 270 -18.49 -135.83 -65.65
C SER A 270 -17.20 -135.49 -66.42
N GLU A 271 -17.18 -135.61 -67.75
CA GLU A 271 -16.03 -135.28 -68.61
C GLU A 271 -16.27 -134.03 -69.51
N LYS A 272 -16.94 -132.99 -68.99
CA LYS A 272 -16.98 -131.69 -69.71
C LYS A 272 -17.29 -130.46 -68.84
N VAL A 273 -16.37 -129.49 -68.98
CA VAL A 273 -16.48 -128.05 -68.62
C VAL A 273 -16.27 -127.71 -67.14
N ALA A 274 -14.99 -127.55 -66.80
CA ALA A 274 -14.55 -126.59 -65.80
C ALA A 274 -14.40 -125.18 -66.41
N ASN A 275 -14.52 -124.15 -65.55
CA ASN A 275 -14.20 -122.73 -65.74
C ASN A 275 -15.16 -121.93 -66.67
N THR A 276 -15.90 -120.89 -66.26
CA THR A 276 -15.68 -119.66 -65.43
C THR A 276 -14.96 -118.49 -66.12
N GLU A 277 -15.63 -117.32 -66.11
CA GLU A 277 -15.13 -115.94 -65.81
C GLU A 277 -15.72 -114.84 -66.73
N SER A 278 -16.45 -113.86 -66.17
CA SER A 278 -16.52 -112.44 -66.64
C SER A 278 -17.60 -111.58 -65.89
N GLU A 279 -17.42 -111.21 -64.62
CA GLU A 279 -18.30 -110.20 -63.95
C GLU A 279 -17.61 -109.16 -63.02
N GLU A 280 -16.28 -109.10 -62.91
CA GLU A 280 -15.62 -108.34 -61.81
C GLU A 280 -15.20 -106.87 -62.11
N LYS A 281 -15.50 -106.32 -63.29
CA LYS A 281 -14.89 -105.05 -63.77
C LYS A 281 -15.76 -103.78 -63.64
N HIS A 282 -17.05 -103.86 -63.32
CA HIS A 282 -17.93 -102.67 -63.35
C HIS A 282 -18.07 -101.96 -61.98
N GLY A 283 -18.15 -102.69 -60.86
CA GLY A 283 -18.38 -102.09 -59.54
C GLY A 283 -17.27 -101.15 -59.06
N LYS A 284 -16.00 -101.50 -59.31
CA LYS A 284 -14.82 -100.75 -58.81
C LYS A 284 -14.68 -99.34 -59.42
N HIS A 285 -15.34 -99.04 -60.55
CA HIS A 285 -15.30 -97.71 -61.16
C HIS A 285 -16.40 -96.75 -60.65
N GLN A 286 -17.56 -97.27 -60.22
CA GLN A 286 -18.61 -96.42 -59.64
C GLN A 286 -18.24 -95.87 -58.25
N GLU A 287 -17.56 -96.66 -57.41
CA GLU A 287 -17.11 -96.21 -56.08
C GLU A 287 -16.12 -95.03 -56.12
N ILE A 288 -15.25 -94.97 -57.12
CA ILE A 288 -14.22 -93.93 -57.23
C ILE A 288 -14.86 -92.60 -57.66
N ILE A 289 -15.86 -92.64 -58.55
CA ILE A 289 -16.58 -91.44 -59.00
C ILE A 289 -17.37 -90.81 -57.84
N ALA A 290 -18.02 -91.63 -57.02
CA ALA A 290 -18.76 -91.14 -55.86
C ALA A 290 -17.85 -90.41 -54.84
N LYS A 291 -16.67 -90.96 -54.54
CA LYS A 291 -15.70 -90.34 -53.62
C LYS A 291 -15.21 -88.99 -54.12
N LEU A 292 -14.83 -88.89 -55.40
CA LEU A 292 -14.40 -87.63 -56.00
C LEU A 292 -15.52 -86.57 -56.04
N GLN A 293 -16.79 -86.97 -56.14
CA GLN A 293 -17.92 -86.05 -56.06
C GLN A 293 -18.12 -85.50 -54.64
N ASP A 294 -17.91 -86.32 -53.60
CA ASP A 294 -17.98 -85.89 -52.20
C ASP A 294 -16.81 -84.95 -51.84
N ASP A 295 -15.57 -85.29 -52.26
CA ASP A 295 -14.38 -84.44 -52.07
C ASP A 295 -14.56 -83.06 -52.71
N ILE A 296 -15.10 -82.98 -53.94
CA ILE A 296 -15.41 -81.72 -54.62
C ILE A 296 -16.44 -80.91 -53.84
N LYS A 297 -17.43 -81.58 -53.24
CA LYS A 297 -18.49 -80.91 -52.47
C LYS A 297 -17.93 -80.29 -51.19
N ILE A 298 -17.14 -81.05 -50.44
CA ILE A 298 -16.44 -80.59 -49.23
C ILE A 298 -15.55 -79.37 -49.54
N MET A 299 -14.72 -79.43 -50.60
CA MET A 299 -13.90 -78.27 -51.00
C MET A 299 -14.75 -77.06 -51.44
N THR A 300 -15.92 -77.29 -52.04
CA THR A 300 -16.82 -76.20 -52.44
C THR A 300 -17.40 -75.49 -51.20
N ASP A 301 -17.80 -76.24 -50.18
CA ASP A 301 -18.34 -75.71 -48.93
C ASP A 301 -17.25 -74.99 -48.10
N GLU A 302 -16.01 -75.49 -48.07
CA GLU A 302 -14.84 -74.77 -47.52
C GLU A 302 -14.56 -73.44 -48.25
N ILE A 303 -14.67 -73.41 -49.58
CA ILE A 303 -14.50 -72.18 -50.35
C ILE A 303 -15.59 -71.15 -50.01
N TYR A 304 -16.82 -71.58 -49.72
CA TYR A 304 -17.87 -70.67 -49.27
C TYR A 304 -17.59 -70.11 -47.86
N SER A 305 -17.22 -70.94 -46.88
CA SER A 305 -16.96 -70.47 -45.51
C SER A 305 -15.73 -69.54 -45.45
N LEU A 306 -14.66 -69.84 -46.17
CA LEU A 306 -13.48 -68.97 -46.27
C LEU A 306 -13.80 -67.63 -46.97
N LYS A 307 -14.77 -67.61 -47.88
CA LYS A 307 -15.21 -66.38 -48.57
C LYS A 307 -16.08 -65.52 -47.67
N GLU A 308 -16.87 -66.13 -46.79
CA GLU A 308 -17.66 -65.45 -45.76
C GLU A 308 -16.76 -64.82 -44.70
N GLN A 309 -15.83 -65.60 -44.10
CA GLN A 309 -14.80 -65.09 -43.17
C GLN A 309 -13.96 -63.95 -43.79
N ARG A 310 -13.65 -64.02 -45.09
CA ARG A 310 -12.95 -62.94 -45.80
C ARG A 310 -13.77 -61.65 -45.91
N ASN A 311 -15.10 -61.74 -46.02
CA ASN A 311 -15.96 -60.57 -46.05
C ASN A 311 -16.10 -59.96 -44.64
N GLU A 312 -16.31 -60.78 -43.60
CA GLU A 312 -16.30 -60.33 -42.21
C GLU A 312 -14.99 -59.61 -41.85
N ALA A 313 -13.84 -60.17 -42.24
CA ALA A 313 -12.54 -59.56 -42.05
C ALA A 313 -12.36 -58.23 -42.82
N LYS A 314 -13.04 -58.05 -43.96
CA LYS A 314 -13.05 -56.78 -44.70
C LYS A 314 -13.88 -55.72 -43.98
N GLU A 315 -15.07 -56.07 -43.53
CA GLU A 315 -15.97 -55.16 -42.80
C GLU A 315 -15.32 -54.69 -41.48
N ALA A 316 -14.62 -55.60 -40.78
CA ALA A 316 -13.80 -55.24 -39.62
C ALA A 316 -12.66 -54.27 -39.97
N VAL A 317 -11.98 -54.44 -41.11
CA VAL A 317 -10.91 -53.52 -41.56
C VAL A 317 -11.46 -52.14 -41.92
N GLU A 318 -12.63 -52.05 -42.59
CA GLU A 318 -13.28 -50.75 -42.83
C GLU A 318 -13.68 -50.08 -41.50
N SER A 319 -14.23 -50.83 -40.54
CA SER A 319 -14.54 -50.31 -39.20
C SER A 319 -13.31 -49.73 -38.49
N TYR A 320 -12.17 -50.44 -38.50
CA TYR A 320 -10.92 -49.94 -37.89
C TYR A 320 -10.33 -48.75 -38.65
N GLN A 321 -10.52 -48.67 -39.97
CA GLN A 321 -10.10 -47.52 -40.78
C GLN A 321 -10.90 -46.25 -40.44
N ASP A 322 -12.20 -46.40 -40.21
CA ASP A 322 -13.08 -45.30 -39.76
C ASP A 322 -12.76 -44.86 -38.32
N GLU A 323 -12.52 -45.80 -37.40
CA GLU A 323 -12.05 -45.50 -36.04
C GLU A 323 -10.72 -44.74 -36.06
N LEU A 324 -9.74 -45.17 -36.85
CA LEU A 324 -8.46 -44.47 -37.04
C LEU A 324 -8.65 -43.04 -37.57
N SER A 325 -9.55 -42.84 -38.54
CA SER A 325 -9.89 -41.51 -39.08
C SER A 325 -10.55 -40.61 -38.04
N CYS A 326 -11.37 -41.18 -37.15
CA CYS A 326 -11.99 -40.46 -36.04
C CYS A 326 -10.94 -40.05 -34.99
N MET A 327 -10.07 -40.99 -34.58
CA MET A 327 -8.98 -40.73 -33.65
C MET A 327 -7.96 -39.71 -34.18
N GLN A 328 -7.64 -39.72 -35.49
CA GLN A 328 -6.78 -38.70 -36.09
C GLN A 328 -7.36 -37.29 -35.95
N LYS A 329 -8.67 -37.10 -36.21
CA LYS A 329 -9.34 -35.81 -36.04
C LYS A 329 -9.36 -35.37 -34.57
N GLU A 330 -9.52 -36.30 -33.64
CA GLU A 330 -9.45 -35.99 -32.21
C GLU A 330 -8.04 -35.54 -31.79
N CYS A 331 -6.99 -36.17 -32.34
CA CYS A 331 -5.61 -35.70 -32.16
C CYS A 331 -5.39 -34.30 -32.75
N GLU A 332 -5.86 -34.02 -33.97
CA GLU A 332 -5.76 -32.68 -34.59
C GLU A 332 -6.43 -31.58 -33.76
N VAL A 333 -7.61 -31.88 -33.15
CA VAL A 333 -8.28 -30.97 -32.23
C VAL A 333 -7.47 -30.76 -30.95
N LYS A 334 -6.93 -31.84 -30.35
CA LYS A 334 -6.09 -31.76 -29.15
C LYS A 334 -4.78 -31.00 -29.40
N ASP A 335 -4.17 -31.17 -30.58
CA ASP A 335 -2.99 -30.39 -30.97
C ASP A 335 -3.33 -28.90 -31.14
N ALA A 336 -4.50 -28.56 -31.70
CA ALA A 336 -4.96 -27.17 -31.75
C ALA A 336 -5.17 -26.58 -30.34
N ASP A 337 -5.77 -27.33 -29.41
CA ASP A 337 -5.95 -26.91 -28.02
C ASP A 337 -4.62 -26.78 -27.27
N ILE A 338 -3.65 -27.68 -27.50
CA ILE A 338 -2.29 -27.57 -26.96
C ILE A 338 -1.61 -26.29 -27.45
N ASN A 339 -1.71 -25.95 -28.74
CA ASN A 339 -1.17 -24.70 -29.29
C ASN A 339 -1.85 -23.45 -28.68
N ASN A 340 -3.17 -23.50 -28.48
CA ASN A 340 -3.91 -22.41 -27.80
C ASN A 340 -3.47 -22.26 -26.33
N LEU A 341 -3.27 -23.37 -25.62
CA LEU A 341 -2.77 -23.37 -24.24
C LEU A 341 -1.33 -22.85 -24.18
N GLN A 342 -0.45 -23.23 -25.10
CA GLN A 342 0.91 -22.68 -25.18
C GLN A 342 0.90 -21.16 -25.44
N SER A 343 0.02 -20.66 -26.31
CA SER A 343 -0.13 -19.22 -26.53
C SER A 343 -0.63 -18.48 -25.28
N THR A 344 -1.56 -19.06 -24.51
CA THR A 344 -2.04 -18.44 -23.27
C THR A 344 -1.01 -18.52 -22.14
N ILE A 345 -0.24 -19.60 -22.03
CA ILE A 345 0.91 -19.73 -21.11
C ILE A 345 1.95 -18.65 -21.41
N SER A 346 2.37 -18.49 -22.67
CA SER A 346 3.37 -17.48 -23.04
C SER A 346 2.89 -16.05 -22.74
N GLY A 347 1.61 -15.75 -23.00
CA GLY A 347 0.99 -14.48 -22.61
C GLY A 347 0.78 -14.28 -21.09
N LEU A 348 0.85 -15.34 -20.28
CA LEU A 348 0.89 -15.27 -18.82
C LEU A 348 2.33 -15.10 -18.29
N GLU A 349 3.32 -15.70 -18.95
CA GLU A 349 4.74 -15.51 -18.67
C GLU A 349 5.17 -14.05 -18.90
N GLU A 350 4.79 -13.44 -20.04
CA GLU A 350 5.02 -12.01 -20.30
C GLU A 350 4.40 -11.11 -19.21
N LYS A 351 3.18 -11.45 -18.76
CA LYS A 351 2.51 -10.72 -17.67
C LYS A 351 3.23 -10.90 -16.34
N LEU A 352 3.66 -12.11 -15.99
CA LEU A 352 4.46 -12.37 -14.80
C LEU A 352 5.76 -11.58 -14.81
N GLU A 353 6.44 -11.49 -15.95
CA GLU A 353 7.67 -10.70 -16.06
C GLU A 353 7.41 -9.19 -15.97
N SER A 354 6.30 -8.69 -16.55
CA SER A 354 5.91 -7.29 -16.39
C SER A 354 5.60 -6.92 -14.91
N LEU A 355 4.91 -7.81 -14.19
CA LEU A 355 4.62 -7.65 -12.76
C LEU A 355 5.86 -7.82 -11.89
N ALA A 356 6.83 -8.65 -12.30
CA ALA A 356 8.11 -8.78 -11.62
C ALA A 356 8.94 -7.49 -11.72
N LYS A 357 8.94 -6.83 -12.90
CA LYS A 357 9.55 -5.51 -13.11
C LYS A 357 8.87 -4.44 -12.24
N GLU A 358 7.55 -4.32 -12.31
CA GLU A 358 6.79 -3.37 -11.46
C GLU A 358 7.04 -3.59 -9.95
N ARG A 359 7.24 -4.85 -9.52
CA ARG A 359 7.58 -5.18 -8.13
C ARG A 359 9.03 -4.87 -7.76
N ALA A 360 9.96 -4.88 -8.72
CA ALA A 360 11.32 -4.41 -8.51
C ALA A 360 11.35 -2.88 -8.35
N ASP A 361 10.70 -2.16 -9.27
CA ASP A 361 10.58 -0.70 -9.22
C ASP A 361 9.95 -0.22 -7.90
N LYS A 362 8.89 -0.91 -7.43
CA LYS A 362 8.27 -0.61 -6.12
C LYS A 362 9.24 -0.78 -4.95
N LYS A 363 10.05 -1.85 -4.93
CA LYS A 363 11.07 -2.04 -3.89
C LYS A 363 12.12 -0.93 -3.90
N GLU A 364 12.53 -0.46 -5.08
CA GLU A 364 13.45 0.67 -5.19
C GLU A 364 12.81 1.96 -4.63
N THR A 365 11.53 2.22 -4.93
CA THR A 365 10.82 3.35 -4.33
C THR A 365 10.65 3.21 -2.81
N ASP A 366 10.39 2.01 -2.29
CA ASP A 366 10.27 1.76 -0.84
C ASP A 366 11.60 2.03 -0.11
N LEU A 367 12.74 1.64 -0.70
CA LEU A 367 14.08 1.94 -0.17
C LEU A 367 14.37 3.45 -0.13
N ILE A 368 14.02 4.17 -1.21
CA ILE A 368 14.15 5.64 -1.26
C ILE A 368 13.26 6.32 -0.20
N ILE A 369 12.06 5.79 0.04
CA ILE A 369 11.15 6.26 1.09
C ILE A 369 11.73 6.00 2.49
N GLU A 370 12.29 4.82 2.76
CA GLU A 370 12.97 4.54 4.03
C GLU A 370 14.17 5.46 4.28
N GLU A 371 15.01 5.69 3.28
CA GLU A 371 16.17 6.59 3.41
C GLU A 371 15.74 8.05 3.62
N SER A 372 14.69 8.48 2.94
CA SER A 372 14.08 9.80 3.13
C SER A 372 13.51 9.96 4.55
N ASN A 373 12.84 8.94 5.08
CA ASN A 373 12.29 8.94 6.44
C ASN A 373 13.40 8.99 7.51
N LYS A 374 14.54 8.31 7.29
CA LYS A 374 15.72 8.42 8.18
C LYS A 374 16.22 9.87 8.25
N LYS A 375 16.42 10.52 7.09
CA LYS A 375 16.83 11.93 6.99
C LYS A 375 15.81 12.89 7.62
N ILE A 376 14.51 12.63 7.48
CA ILE A 376 13.46 13.42 8.15
C ILE A 376 13.58 13.31 9.68
N ASN A 377 13.79 12.11 10.23
CA ASN A 377 13.95 11.89 11.67
C ASN A 377 15.23 12.57 12.22
N GLU A 378 16.33 12.51 11.48
CA GLU A 378 17.57 13.23 11.80
C GLU A 378 17.36 14.75 11.84
N LEU A 379 16.70 15.31 10.82
CA LEU A 379 16.35 16.73 10.77
C LEU A 379 15.41 17.16 11.90
N GLN A 380 14.46 16.29 12.30
CA GLN A 380 13.59 16.55 13.45
C GLN A 380 14.37 16.58 14.77
N SER A 381 15.30 15.65 14.97
CA SER A 381 16.18 15.63 16.14
C SER A 381 17.03 16.91 16.22
N LEU A 382 17.65 17.30 15.10
CA LEU A 382 18.48 18.51 15.02
C LEU A 382 17.67 19.80 15.22
N ASN A 383 16.44 19.86 14.72
CA ASN A 383 15.53 20.98 14.95
C ASN A 383 15.10 21.08 16.42
N ASN A 384 14.82 19.96 17.09
CA ASN A 384 14.52 19.94 18.52
C ASN A 384 15.71 20.46 19.35
N GLN A 385 16.93 20.03 19.03
CA GLN A 385 18.15 20.54 19.66
C GLN A 385 18.30 22.06 19.47
N LEU A 386 18.08 22.56 18.24
CA LEU A 386 18.17 23.99 17.92
C LEU A 386 17.08 24.82 18.65
N ILE A 387 15.90 24.23 18.88
CA ILE A 387 14.84 24.84 19.72
C ILE A 387 15.26 24.92 21.19
N GLU A 388 15.94 23.90 21.73
CA GLU A 388 16.49 23.96 23.10
C GLU A 388 17.60 24.99 23.23
N ASP A 389 18.55 25.03 22.30
CA ASP A 389 19.65 25.98 22.35
C ASP A 389 19.16 27.43 22.16
N LYS A 390 18.12 27.64 21.33
CA LYS A 390 17.40 28.92 21.25
C LYS A 390 16.78 29.31 22.60
N LYS A 391 16.19 28.38 23.36
CA LYS A 391 15.65 28.65 24.71
C LYS A 391 16.75 29.00 25.71
N LYS A 392 17.91 28.32 25.67
CA LYS A 392 19.08 28.63 26.51
C LYS A 392 19.57 30.05 26.26
N ILE A 393 19.77 30.42 24.99
CA ILE A 393 20.18 31.76 24.58
C ILE A 393 19.15 32.81 25.01
N GLN A 394 17.84 32.54 24.86
CA GLN A 394 16.80 33.45 25.35
C GLN A 394 16.83 33.65 26.87
N HIS A 395 17.13 32.61 27.65
CA HIS A 395 17.27 32.71 29.10
C HIS A 395 18.49 33.56 29.49
N GLU A 396 19.64 33.31 28.84
CA GLU A 396 20.87 34.08 29.05
C GLU A 396 20.70 35.56 28.68
N ILE A 397 20.02 35.87 27.57
CA ILE A 397 19.65 37.24 27.19
C ILE A 397 18.78 37.90 28.27
N ALA A 398 17.78 37.19 28.81
CA ALA A 398 16.90 37.72 29.84
C ALA A 398 17.66 38.01 31.16
N ASP A 399 18.61 37.15 31.54
CA ASP A 399 19.44 37.38 32.72
C ASP A 399 20.45 38.52 32.50
N LYS A 400 21.03 38.66 31.30
CA LYS A 400 21.85 39.82 30.95
C LYS A 400 21.04 41.12 30.86
N GLN A 401 19.75 41.07 30.53
CA GLN A 401 18.86 42.23 30.61
C GLN A 401 18.63 42.64 32.08
N ARG A 402 18.31 41.70 32.98
CA ARG A 402 18.19 41.95 34.42
C ARG A 402 19.47 42.52 35.04
N GLU A 403 20.62 41.97 34.65
CA GLU A 403 21.93 42.48 35.09
C GLU A 403 22.11 43.93 34.67
N ASN A 404 21.85 44.26 33.40
CA ASN A 404 21.90 45.64 32.89
C ASN A 404 20.91 46.59 33.58
N GLU A 405 19.68 46.15 33.88
CA GLU A 405 18.72 46.95 34.66
C GLU A 405 19.23 47.24 36.07
N SER A 406 19.82 46.24 36.74
CA SER A 406 20.42 46.42 38.07
C SER A 406 21.60 47.40 38.06
N LEU A 407 22.47 47.32 37.04
CA LEU A 407 23.59 48.24 36.84
C LEU A 407 23.10 49.65 36.50
N LYS A 408 22.02 49.78 35.72
CA LYS A 408 21.40 51.06 35.40
C LYS A 408 20.79 51.73 36.63
N SER A 409 20.12 50.98 37.50
CA SER A 409 19.65 51.48 38.80
C SER A 409 20.83 51.94 39.68
N ARG A 410 21.87 51.10 39.79
CA ARG A 410 23.09 51.42 40.54
C ARG A 410 23.78 52.69 40.03
N MET A 411 23.78 52.91 38.71
CA MET A 411 24.32 54.11 38.07
C MET A 411 23.47 55.35 38.37
N ALA A 412 22.14 55.22 38.40
CA ALA A 412 21.24 56.30 38.81
C ALA A 412 21.43 56.68 40.29
N ASP A 413 21.54 55.69 41.19
CA ASP A 413 21.85 55.91 42.61
C ASP A 413 23.16 56.68 42.78
N LEU A 414 24.22 56.24 42.09
CA LEU A 414 25.53 56.91 42.10
C LEU A 414 25.49 58.32 41.51
N SER A 415 24.67 58.58 40.49
CA SER A 415 24.46 59.94 39.95
C SER A 415 23.79 60.83 40.98
N SER A 416 22.72 60.35 41.63
CA SER A 416 22.02 61.09 42.68
C SER A 416 22.94 61.42 43.88
N TYR A 417 23.81 60.47 44.25
CA TYR A 417 24.81 60.68 45.30
C TYR A 417 25.91 61.66 44.87
N SER A 418 26.33 61.63 43.59
CA SER A 418 27.26 62.63 43.02
C SER A 418 26.65 64.03 43.02
N GLU A 419 25.36 64.16 42.70
CA GLU A 419 24.63 65.43 42.75
C GLU A 419 24.47 65.95 44.18
N GLN A 420 24.14 65.08 45.14
CA GLN A 420 24.13 65.44 46.57
C GLN A 420 25.50 65.89 47.07
N LEU A 421 26.58 65.20 46.69
CA LEU A 421 27.94 65.61 47.04
C LEU A 421 28.32 66.95 46.40
N LYS A 422 27.95 67.19 45.14
CA LYS A 422 28.15 68.50 44.48
C LYS A 422 27.42 69.61 45.23
N ALA A 423 26.14 69.43 45.55
CA ALA A 423 25.34 70.39 46.31
C ALA A 423 25.93 70.66 47.71
N ASN A 424 26.40 69.62 48.41
CA ASN A 424 27.07 69.77 49.70
C ASN A 424 28.40 70.53 49.58
N ILE A 425 29.16 70.33 48.50
CA ILE A 425 30.38 71.11 48.21
C ILE A 425 30.03 72.56 47.85
N GLU A 426 28.95 72.82 47.11
CA GLU A 426 28.43 74.15 46.81
C GLU A 426 28.08 74.90 48.11
N ASN A 427 27.23 74.30 48.96
CA ASN A 427 26.84 74.83 50.27
C ASN A 427 28.06 75.07 51.19
N ALA A 428 29.03 74.16 51.18
CA ALA A 428 30.28 74.31 51.94
C ALA A 428 31.13 75.49 51.42
N LYS A 429 31.19 75.71 50.10
CA LYS A 429 31.85 76.88 49.51
C LYS A 429 31.11 78.18 49.84
N GLU A 430 29.78 78.22 49.73
CA GLU A 430 28.98 79.40 50.08
C GLU A 430 29.15 79.79 51.57
N THR A 431 29.07 78.81 52.47
CA THR A 431 29.30 79.04 53.90
C THR A 431 30.76 79.44 54.21
N GLN A 432 31.74 78.90 53.48
CA GLN A 432 33.13 79.35 53.55
C GLN A 432 33.28 80.80 53.06
N GLN A 433 32.68 81.16 51.92
CA GLN A 433 32.68 82.53 51.38
C GLN A 433 32.04 83.51 52.36
N LEU A 434 30.86 83.22 52.90
CA LEU A 434 30.19 84.04 53.92
C LEU A 434 31.05 84.21 55.18
N ASN A 435 31.78 83.18 55.61
CA ASN A 435 32.68 83.29 56.75
C ASN A 435 33.96 84.08 56.41
N GLU A 436 34.48 83.95 55.19
CA GLU A 436 35.60 84.77 54.71
C GLU A 436 35.19 86.25 54.59
N GLU A 437 33.98 86.55 54.12
CA GLU A 437 33.42 87.90 54.10
C GLU A 437 33.27 88.49 55.50
N LYS A 438 32.76 87.73 56.48
CA LYS A 438 32.72 88.15 57.89
C LYS A 438 34.11 88.46 58.44
N LEU A 439 35.08 87.59 58.19
CA LEU A 439 36.49 87.80 58.60
C LEU A 439 37.08 89.04 57.92
N ARG A 440 36.80 89.26 56.62
CA ARG A 440 37.20 90.47 55.88
C ARG A 440 36.56 91.75 56.46
N GLN A 441 35.29 91.69 56.86
CA GLN A 441 34.60 92.79 57.54
C GLN A 441 35.20 93.07 58.93
N GLU A 442 35.50 92.03 59.71
CA GLU A 442 36.13 92.15 61.03
C GLU A 442 37.56 92.72 60.93
N ILE A 443 38.37 92.22 59.99
CA ILE A 443 39.69 92.79 59.67
C ILE A 443 39.57 94.27 59.29
N LYS A 444 38.55 94.65 58.52
CA LYS A 444 38.32 96.06 58.15
C LYS A 444 37.97 96.92 59.37
N LEU A 445 37.12 96.44 60.28
CA LEU A 445 36.80 97.12 61.54
C LEU A 445 38.01 97.23 62.48
N LEU A 446 38.85 96.19 62.53
CA LEU A 446 40.11 96.20 63.29
C LEU A 446 41.12 97.18 62.68
N ASN A 447 41.24 97.25 61.35
CA ASN A 447 42.07 98.23 60.67
C ASN A 447 41.57 99.67 60.92
N ASP A 448 40.26 99.93 60.81
CA ASP A 448 39.68 101.23 61.18
C ASP A 448 39.96 101.60 62.66
N LYS A 449 40.04 100.61 63.55
CA LYS A 449 40.38 100.79 64.97
C LYS A 449 41.87 101.05 65.16
N ILE A 450 42.75 100.36 64.42
CA ILE A 450 44.19 100.60 64.38
C ILE A 450 44.47 102.01 63.82
N ASP A 451 43.79 102.45 62.77
CA ASP A 451 43.93 103.80 62.22
C ASP A 451 43.44 104.89 63.18
N LYS A 452 42.36 104.64 63.93
CA LYS A 452 41.92 105.52 65.02
C LYS A 452 42.96 105.59 66.14
N LEU A 453 43.59 104.46 66.49
CA LEU A 453 44.69 104.42 67.47
C LEU A 453 45.94 105.12 66.95
N ASN A 454 46.33 104.92 65.68
CA ASN A 454 47.48 105.57 65.05
C ASN A 454 47.28 107.08 64.91
N LYS A 455 46.08 107.56 64.56
CA LYS A 455 45.73 108.99 64.60
C LYS A 455 45.77 109.55 66.03
N LYS A 456 45.42 108.76 67.04
CA LYS A 456 45.55 109.14 68.46
C LYS A 456 47.02 109.15 68.92
N ASN A 457 47.85 108.26 68.37
CA ASN A 457 49.29 108.16 68.65
C ASN A 457 50.09 109.26 67.93
N GLN A 458 49.73 109.63 66.70
CA GLN A 458 50.28 110.79 65.99
C GLN A 458 50.00 112.08 66.75
N LYS A 459 48.75 112.29 67.21
CA LYS A 459 48.40 113.39 68.13
C LYS A 459 49.15 113.38 69.47
N SER A 460 49.83 112.29 69.82
CA SER A 460 50.74 112.20 70.98
C SER A 460 52.22 112.29 70.62
N LYS A 461 52.58 112.23 69.32
CA LYS A 461 53.94 112.33 68.79
C LYS A 461 54.26 113.71 68.22
N ASP A 462 53.25 114.52 67.91
CA ASP A 462 53.40 115.94 67.51
C ASP A 462 53.95 116.86 68.65
N ASN A 463 54.34 116.29 69.80
CA ASN A 463 54.80 117.03 70.98
C ASN A 463 56.24 116.70 71.44
N THR A 464 57.00 115.88 70.70
CA THR A 464 58.46 115.76 70.90
C THR A 464 59.21 115.42 69.61
N LEU A 465 60.07 116.33 69.17
CA LEU A 465 60.97 116.19 68.01
C LEU A 465 62.30 115.54 68.44
N LEU A 466 62.78 114.51 67.72
CA LEU A 466 64.16 114.37 67.17
C LEU A 466 64.54 112.93 66.76
N LEU A 467 65.28 112.86 65.64
CA LEU A 467 66.26 111.87 65.15
C LEU A 467 66.44 110.51 65.87
N PHE A 468 66.44 109.40 65.12
CA PHE A 468 67.64 108.81 64.50
C PHE A 468 67.29 107.59 63.62
N ALA A 469 68.27 107.08 62.87
CA ALA A 469 68.14 105.96 61.93
C ALA A 469 68.80 104.66 62.45
N ASP A 470 68.44 103.58 61.75
CA ASP A 470 69.16 102.29 61.60
C ASP A 470 69.23 101.24 62.72
N SER A 471 69.21 100.00 62.21
CA SER A 471 69.83 98.75 62.70
C SER A 471 69.10 97.80 63.69
N GLU A 472 68.85 96.60 63.13
CA GLU A 472 69.27 95.27 63.64
C GLU A 472 68.56 94.50 64.80
N ASN A 473 68.05 93.32 64.38
CA ASN A 473 68.33 91.96 64.88
C ASN A 473 67.81 91.41 66.24
N SER A 474 67.20 90.21 66.12
CA SER A 474 67.33 89.02 67.02
C SER A 474 66.66 89.10 68.42
N TYR A 475 66.34 88.03 69.18
CA TYR A 475 66.50 86.54 69.10
C TYR A 475 65.14 85.90 69.56
N ASP A 476 64.64 84.79 68.99
CA ASP A 476 64.87 83.35 69.29
C ASP A 476 64.28 82.78 70.61
N GLY A 477 63.82 81.51 70.57
CA GLY A 477 63.31 80.71 71.70
C GLY A 477 61.95 80.01 71.44
N LYS A 478 61.90 78.89 70.70
CA LYS A 478 61.93 77.47 71.19
C LYS A 478 60.68 77.07 72.01
N SER A 479 60.03 75.92 71.83
CA SER A 479 60.30 74.66 71.09
C SER A 479 58.92 73.96 70.78
N THR A 480 58.72 72.76 70.21
CA THR A 480 59.50 71.49 70.11
C THR A 480 59.22 70.69 68.81
N LYS A 481 60.03 69.62 68.64
CA LYS A 481 59.84 68.34 67.92
C LYS A 481 58.38 67.85 67.73
N ASP A 482 58.02 67.14 66.64
CA ASP A 482 58.63 65.84 66.24
C ASP A 482 58.81 65.60 64.73
N GLU A 483 59.65 64.61 64.42
CA GLU A 483 60.02 64.18 63.06
C GLU A 483 59.03 63.17 62.47
N ASN A 484 58.66 63.32 61.20
CA ASN A 484 58.72 62.18 60.28
C ASN A 484 58.87 62.57 58.80
N LYS A 485 59.36 61.61 58.01
CA LYS A 485 60.16 61.86 56.80
C LYS A 485 59.38 61.88 55.47
N ARG A 486 59.94 62.68 54.55
CA ARG A 486 59.94 62.53 53.07
C ARG A 486 58.63 62.71 52.29
N ASN A 487 58.52 63.89 51.67
CA ASN A 487 57.99 64.02 50.32
C ASN A 487 59.14 63.88 49.32
N GLU A 488 59.03 62.96 48.36
CA GLU A 488 59.67 63.07 47.05
C GLU A 488 58.62 62.79 45.98
N ARG A 489 58.61 63.58 44.91
CA ARG A 489 57.64 63.47 43.81
C ARG A 489 58.37 63.37 42.47
N ARG A 490 57.85 62.46 41.62
CA ARG A 490 58.10 62.28 40.17
C ARG A 490 59.41 61.57 39.79
N THR A 491 59.27 60.39 39.19
CA THR A 491 59.17 60.30 37.72
C THR A 491 58.39 59.07 37.26
N VAL A 492 57.98 59.07 36.00
CA VAL A 492 57.17 58.04 35.32
C VAL A 492 58.03 56.79 35.04
N SER A 493 57.48 55.58 35.17
CA SER A 493 57.66 54.40 34.27
C SER A 493 57.20 53.10 34.93
N ALA A 494 55.95 52.70 34.69
CA ALA A 494 55.45 51.31 34.67
C ALA A 494 53.93 51.38 34.48
N ILE A 495 53.47 51.23 33.23
CA ILE A 495 52.07 50.92 32.97
C ILE A 495 52.00 49.39 32.99
N ASP A 496 51.41 48.82 34.03
CA ASP A 496 51.09 47.39 34.03
C ASP A 496 49.68 47.26 33.42
N TYR A 497 49.65 47.03 32.11
CA TYR A 497 48.41 46.79 31.38
C TYR A 497 47.92 45.37 31.71
N SER A 498 46.97 45.25 32.64
CA SER A 498 46.08 44.08 32.69
C SER A 498 45.02 44.18 31.58
N SER A 499 45.49 44.15 30.34
CA SER A 499 44.72 43.78 29.16
C SER A 499 45.15 42.39 28.72
N ASP A 500 44.29 41.72 27.95
CA ASP A 500 44.41 40.33 27.50
C ASP A 500 44.14 39.32 28.65
N TYR A 501 42.99 38.62 28.74
CA TYR A 501 41.88 38.44 27.80
C TYR A 501 42.28 38.16 26.35
N SER A 502 43.23 37.24 26.20
CA SER A 502 43.52 36.52 24.95
C SER A 502 43.31 35.02 25.13
N ASP A 503 42.29 34.62 25.91
CA ASP A 503 41.85 33.22 26.05
C ASP A 503 40.71 32.91 25.04
N TRP A 504 40.96 33.34 23.80
CA TRP A 504 40.09 33.15 22.62
C TRP A 504 40.87 32.41 21.53
N LEU A 505 41.44 31.27 21.90
CA LEU A 505 41.71 30.20 20.95
C LEU A 505 41.25 28.87 21.57
N MET A 506 40.23 28.26 20.97
CA MET A 506 39.72 26.95 21.36
C MET A 506 40.87 25.92 21.40
N PRO A 507 40.97 25.05 22.41
CA PRO A 507 41.63 23.78 22.21
C PRO A 507 40.77 22.99 21.21
N THR A 508 41.22 22.92 19.96
CA THR A 508 40.71 21.94 19.01
C THR A 508 40.82 20.55 19.64
N PRO A 509 39.78 19.70 19.61
CA PRO A 509 39.95 18.31 19.99
C PRO A 509 41.00 17.67 19.07
N PRO A 510 41.84 16.74 19.56
CA PRO A 510 42.76 16.02 18.70
C PRO A 510 41.96 15.27 17.64
N SER A 511 42.39 15.40 16.38
CA SER A 511 41.84 14.63 15.27
C SER A 511 42.00 13.15 15.58
N GLU A 512 40.92 12.36 15.44
CA GLU A 512 41.03 10.90 15.49
C GLU A 512 41.91 10.42 14.34
N GLU A 513 43.02 9.77 14.69
CA GLU A 513 43.92 9.16 13.73
C GLU A 513 43.21 8.00 13.03
N ILE A 514 43.16 8.04 11.71
CA ILE A 514 42.65 6.94 10.88
C ILE A 514 43.60 5.74 11.02
N PRO A 515 43.14 4.56 11.47
CA PRO A 515 43.91 3.34 11.34
C PRO A 515 43.77 2.82 9.90
N ILE A 516 44.75 3.11 9.05
CA ILE A 516 44.99 2.32 7.84
C ILE A 516 45.92 1.16 8.22
N ASN A 517 45.39 -0.06 8.12
CA ASN A 517 46.10 -1.29 7.76
C ASN A 517 44.98 -2.27 7.38
N ASP A 518 44.78 -2.56 6.10
CA ASP A 518 45.59 -3.46 5.25
C ASP A 518 45.31 -4.95 5.54
N GLU A 519 45.22 -5.71 4.44
CA GLU A 519 44.84 -7.14 4.34
C GLU A 519 43.34 -7.43 4.54
N LYS A 520 42.64 -8.13 3.63
CA LYS A 520 43.12 -9.00 2.53
C LYS A 520 42.14 -9.05 1.35
N GLU A 521 42.72 -9.18 0.16
CA GLU A 521 42.06 -9.63 -1.07
C GLU A 521 41.53 -11.07 -0.91
N THR A 522 40.38 -11.37 -1.51
CA THR A 522 40.21 -12.60 -2.30
C THR A 522 39.12 -12.39 -3.33
N GLU A 523 39.48 -12.55 -4.60
CA GLU A 523 38.56 -12.49 -5.73
C GLU A 523 37.69 -13.75 -5.86
N GLU A 524 36.59 -13.55 -6.58
CA GLU A 524 35.65 -14.47 -7.23
C GLU A 524 36.20 -15.82 -7.78
N PRO A 525 35.37 -16.86 -8.02
CA PRO A 525 34.17 -16.74 -8.87
C PRO A 525 32.90 -17.57 -8.51
N ALA A 526 31.86 -17.32 -9.30
CA ALA A 526 30.49 -17.83 -9.20
C ALA A 526 30.30 -19.26 -9.82
N PRO A 527 29.09 -19.67 -10.25
CA PRO A 527 28.11 -20.33 -9.41
C PRO A 527 27.91 -21.82 -9.78
N ALA A 528 27.66 -22.67 -8.78
CA ALA A 528 27.38 -24.10 -9.00
C ALA A 528 25.87 -24.40 -9.00
N SER A 529 25.33 -24.79 -10.15
CA SER A 529 23.96 -25.32 -10.28
C SER A 529 23.85 -26.72 -9.69
N ASN A 530 23.04 -26.90 -8.65
CA ASN A 530 22.57 -28.22 -8.24
C ASN A 530 21.31 -28.59 -9.02
N GLY A 531 21.51 -29.24 -10.17
CA GLY A 531 20.44 -29.91 -10.90
C GLY A 531 20.17 -31.29 -10.29
N ASP A 532 18.90 -31.56 -9.95
CA ASP A 532 18.46 -32.86 -9.47
C ASP A 532 18.73 -33.97 -10.50
N LYS A 533 19.32 -35.08 -10.04
CA LYS A 533 19.44 -36.31 -10.82
C LYS A 533 18.19 -37.16 -10.65
N HIS A 534 17.21 -36.97 -11.51
CA HIS A 534 16.16 -37.98 -11.71
C HIS A 534 16.36 -38.78 -13.00
N ASN A 535 16.09 -40.08 -12.90
CA ASN A 535 16.25 -41.06 -13.96
C ASN A 535 15.36 -40.77 -15.17
N SER A 536 15.89 -41.01 -16.36
CA SER A 536 15.10 -41.23 -17.57
C SER A 536 15.74 -42.37 -18.36
N PRO A 537 15.09 -43.56 -18.45
CA PRO A 537 15.59 -44.66 -19.26
C PRO A 537 14.96 -44.63 -20.66
N GLU A 538 15.54 -43.87 -21.59
CA GLU A 538 15.26 -44.01 -23.02
C GLU A 538 16.47 -44.55 -23.78
N GLN A 539 16.46 -45.86 -24.01
CA GLN A 539 17.17 -46.50 -25.12
C GLN A 539 16.24 -47.52 -25.75
N MET A 540 15.53 -47.12 -26.83
CA MET A 540 15.21 -48.01 -27.96
C MET A 540 14.59 -47.23 -29.12
N ARG A 541 15.44 -46.83 -30.07
CA ARG A 541 15.08 -46.69 -31.48
C ARG A 541 16.25 -47.15 -32.34
N LEU A 542 16.14 -48.36 -32.89
CA LEU A 542 16.73 -48.76 -34.18
C LEU A 542 16.31 -50.20 -34.52
N PHE A 543 15.71 -50.34 -35.71
CA PHE A 543 15.11 -51.53 -36.34
C PHE A 543 13.73 -51.95 -35.81
#